data_AF-A0A660MTI1-F1
#
_entry.id   AF-A0A660MTI1-F1
#
_cell.length_a   1.000
_cell.length_b   1.000
_cell.length_c   1.000
_cell.angle_alpha   90.00
_cell.angle_beta   90.00
_cell.angle_gamma   90.00
#
_symmetry.space_group_name_H-M   'P 1'
#
loop_
_entity.id
_entity.type
_entity.pdbx_description
1 polymer ?
#
loop_
_entity_poly.entity_id
_entity_poly.type
_entity_poly.pdbx_seq_one_letter_code
_entity_poly.pdbx_strand_id
1 'polypeptide(L)'
;MDILNLEFYKQEEKKFDENSFFAGKKVCITGSFERNGEKISRDKLVEILEKNGGEFVSSVSKNTDFLLAGEKAGSKLEKAKSFSVEIIGLDDFFEEVEI
;
A
#
# COMPACT_ATOMS: atom_id res chain seq x y z
N MET A 1 -15.13 40.91 -16.72
CA MET A 1 -15.54 40.41 -15.39
C MET A 1 -15.99 38.98 -15.60
N ASP A 2 -15.07 38.04 -15.48
CA ASP A 2 -15.37 36.62 -15.26
C ASP A 2 -14.13 36.06 -14.55
N ILE A 3 -14.05 36.37 -13.26
CA ILE A 3 -13.03 35.86 -12.32
C ILE A 3 -13.51 34.49 -11.78
N LEU A 4 -14.43 33.82 -12.49
CA LEU A 4 -15.10 32.60 -12.06
C LEU A 4 -14.41 31.36 -12.65
N ASN A 5 -13.11 31.19 -12.41
CA ASN A 5 -12.51 29.88 -12.63
C ASN A 5 -11.25 29.57 -11.78
N LEU A 6 -10.97 30.38 -10.76
CA LEU A 6 -9.82 30.16 -9.88
C LEU A 6 -10.17 29.43 -8.57
N GLU A 7 -11.46 29.29 -8.25
CA GLU A 7 -11.92 28.57 -7.05
C GLU A 7 -12.17 27.06 -7.29
N PHE A 8 -12.08 26.59 -8.55
CA PHE A 8 -12.33 25.19 -8.91
C PHE A 8 -11.10 24.27 -8.90
N TYR A 9 -9.88 24.82 -8.81
CA TYR A 9 -8.64 24.03 -8.68
C TYR A 9 -8.19 23.88 -7.23
N LYS A 10 -9.13 23.87 -6.28
CA LYS A 10 -8.86 23.34 -4.95
C LYS A 10 -8.72 21.83 -5.08
N GLN A 11 -7.55 21.39 -5.55
CA GLN A 11 -7.12 20.01 -5.41
C GLN A 11 -7.21 19.72 -3.91
N GLU A 12 -8.08 18.80 -3.52
CA GLU A 12 -8.03 18.26 -2.17
C GLU A 12 -6.64 17.66 -2.01
N GLU A 13 -5.77 18.34 -1.27
CA GLU A 13 -4.52 17.75 -0.81
C GLU A 13 -4.91 16.49 -0.04
N LYS A 14 -4.70 15.31 -0.63
CA LYS A 14 -4.72 14.06 0.13
C LYS A 14 -3.68 14.23 1.24
N LYS A 15 -4.14 14.57 2.44
CA LYS A 15 -3.32 14.61 3.65
C LYS A 15 -2.90 13.17 3.95
N PHE A 16 -1.70 12.81 3.54
CA PHE A 16 -1.07 11.56 3.89
C PHE A 16 -0.39 11.73 5.24
N ASP A 17 -0.42 10.68 6.07
CA ASP A 17 0.36 10.69 7.30
C ASP A 17 1.84 10.46 6.97
N GLU A 18 2.60 11.56 6.91
CA GLU A 18 4.04 11.57 6.65
C GLU A 18 4.88 11.00 7.79
N ASN A 19 4.28 10.70 8.95
CA ASN A 19 4.91 10.03 10.08
C ASN A 19 4.48 8.55 10.22
N SER A 20 3.72 8.01 9.26
CA SER A 20 3.30 6.61 9.31
C SER A 20 4.48 5.67 9.04
N PHE A 21 4.32 4.38 9.40
CA PHE A 21 5.26 3.31 9.09
C PHE A 21 5.55 3.18 7.57
N PHE A 22 4.53 3.41 6.74
CA PHE A 22 4.62 3.26 5.29
C PHE A 22 5.00 4.54 4.55
N ALA A 23 5.21 5.67 5.24
CA ALA A 23 5.57 6.93 4.62
C ALA A 23 6.82 6.80 3.72
N GLY A 24 6.65 7.03 2.41
CA GLY A 24 7.70 6.94 1.40
C GLY A 24 8.16 5.51 1.05
N LYS A 25 7.48 4.47 1.56
CA LYS A 25 7.82 3.06 1.32
C LYS A 25 7.15 2.52 0.07
N LYS A 26 7.87 1.69 -0.70
CA LYS A 26 7.35 0.98 -1.88
C LYS A 26 6.89 -0.41 -1.50
N VAL A 27 5.59 -0.65 -1.59
CA VAL A 27 4.96 -1.90 -1.14
C VAL A 27 4.33 -2.63 -2.33
N CYS A 28 4.71 -3.89 -2.52
CA CYS A 28 4.07 -4.77 -3.48
C CYS A 28 3.00 -5.61 -2.79
N ILE A 29 1.83 -5.82 -3.41
CA ILE A 29 0.71 -6.55 -2.82
C ILE A 29 0.36 -7.77 -3.68
N THR A 30 0.48 -8.97 -3.12
CA THR A 30 0.28 -10.23 -3.87
C THR A 30 -0.52 -11.25 -3.06
N GLY A 31 -1.22 -12.15 -3.76
CA GLY A 31 -2.07 -13.18 -3.13
C GLY A 31 -3.52 -12.73 -2.90
N SER A 32 -4.23 -13.52 -2.11
CA SER A 32 -5.60 -13.27 -1.64
C SER A 32 -5.58 -12.93 -0.15
N PHE A 33 -6.47 -12.04 0.27
CA PHE A 33 -6.53 -11.54 1.64
C PHE A 33 -7.91 -11.81 2.22
N GLU A 34 -7.94 -12.38 3.41
CA GLU A 34 -9.15 -12.62 4.19
C GLU A 34 -8.84 -12.30 5.64
N ARG A 35 -9.74 -11.58 6.32
CA ARG A 35 -9.67 -11.30 7.76
C ARG A 35 -11.05 -11.55 8.34
N ASN A 36 -11.13 -12.31 9.43
CA ASN A 36 -12.41 -12.61 10.10
C ASN A 36 -13.51 -13.22 9.21
N GLY A 37 -13.14 -14.00 8.19
CA GLY A 37 -14.09 -14.61 7.24
C GLY A 37 -14.55 -13.67 6.11
N GLU A 38 -14.04 -12.45 6.06
CA GLU A 38 -14.34 -11.47 5.02
C GLU A 38 -13.15 -11.27 4.08
N LYS A 39 -13.41 -11.34 2.77
CA LYS A 39 -12.39 -11.10 1.75
C LYS A 39 -12.06 -9.61 1.69
N ILE A 40 -10.78 -9.31 1.76
CA ILE A 40 -10.27 -7.96 1.59
C ILE A 40 -9.77 -7.81 0.16
N SER A 41 -10.29 -6.79 -0.54
CA SER A 41 -9.84 -6.50 -1.90
C SER A 41 -8.44 -5.88 -1.88
N ARG A 42 -7.63 -6.21 -2.89
CA ARG A 42 -6.33 -5.58 -3.10
C ARG A 42 -6.48 -4.06 -3.21
N ASP A 43 -7.52 -3.59 -3.90
CA ASP A 43 -7.77 -2.16 -4.07
C ASP A 43 -7.99 -1.45 -2.73
N LYS A 44 -8.63 -2.12 -1.76
CA LYS A 44 -8.79 -1.57 -0.42
C LYS A 44 -7.46 -1.45 0.32
N LEU A 45 -6.59 -2.46 0.18
CA LEU A 45 -5.24 -2.42 0.76
C LEU A 45 -4.38 -1.33 0.13
N VAL A 46 -4.48 -1.15 -1.19
CA VAL A 46 -3.81 -0.03 -1.89
C VAL A 46 -4.31 1.31 -1.37
N GLU A 47 -5.62 1.49 -1.20
CA GLU A 47 -6.17 2.74 -0.64
C GLU A 47 -5.62 3.04 0.76
N ILE A 48 -5.58 2.04 1.64
CA ILE A 48 -5.07 2.19 3.01
C ILE A 48 -3.57 2.49 2.99
N LEU A 49 -2.79 1.76 2.20
CA LEU A 49 -1.37 1.98 2.03
C LEU A 49 -1.08 3.41 1.55
N GLU A 50 -1.76 3.83 0.48
CA GLU A 50 -1.59 5.17 -0.08
C GLU A 50 -1.96 6.21 0.96
N LYS A 51 -3.10 6.09 1.66
CA LYS A 51 -3.51 7.01 2.74
C LYS A 51 -2.45 7.17 3.84
N ASN A 52 -1.66 6.13 4.08
CA ASN A 52 -0.53 6.14 5.00
C ASN A 52 0.79 6.55 4.32
N GLY A 53 0.75 7.25 3.18
CA GLY A 53 1.97 7.76 2.52
C GLY A 53 2.84 6.70 1.84
N GLY A 54 2.36 5.46 1.73
CA GLY A 54 3.02 4.40 0.99
C GLY A 54 2.74 4.43 -0.52
N GLU A 55 3.68 3.89 -1.30
CA GLU A 55 3.59 3.76 -2.76
C GLU A 55 3.31 2.30 -3.13
N PHE A 56 2.18 2.02 -3.79
CA PHE A 56 1.92 0.70 -4.33
C PHE A 56 2.75 0.44 -5.59
N VAL A 57 3.45 -0.70 -5.62
CA VAL A 57 4.19 -1.18 -6.81
C VAL A 57 3.70 -2.55 -7.27
N SER A 58 3.51 -2.73 -8.57
CA SER A 58 2.94 -3.96 -9.15
C SER A 58 3.94 -5.13 -9.27
N SER A 59 5.23 -4.86 -9.05
CA SER A 59 6.31 -5.83 -9.22
C SER A 59 7.35 -5.68 -8.12
N VAL A 60 7.88 -6.82 -7.69
CA VAL A 60 8.99 -6.87 -6.73
C VAL A 60 10.31 -6.57 -7.45
N SER A 61 11.05 -5.62 -6.91
CA SER A 61 12.37 -5.19 -7.37
C SER A 61 13.32 -4.99 -6.17
N LYS A 62 14.60 -4.68 -6.43
CA LYS A 62 15.55 -4.32 -5.36
C LYS A 62 15.20 -3.01 -4.64
N ASN A 63 14.35 -2.18 -5.24
CA ASN A 63 13.88 -0.92 -4.67
C ASN A 63 12.53 -1.08 -3.97
N THR A 64 12.00 -2.29 -3.86
CA THR A 64 10.78 -2.56 -3.12
C THR A 64 11.15 -2.72 -1.65
N ASP A 65 10.51 -1.95 -0.77
CA ASP A 65 10.76 -2.03 0.67
C ASP A 65 10.04 -3.24 1.27
N PHE A 66 8.75 -3.40 0.92
CA PHE A 66 7.91 -4.45 1.49
C PHE A 66 7.12 -5.23 0.44
N LEU A 67 6.86 -6.51 0.73
CA LEU A 67 5.86 -7.33 0.07
C LEU A 67 4.75 -7.66 1.08
N LEU A 68 3.58 -7.09 0.88
CA LEU A 68 2.35 -7.55 1.53
C LEU A 68 1.90 -8.85 0.85
N ALA A 69 2.08 -9.97 1.56
CA ALA A 69 1.85 -11.31 1.04
C ALA A 69 0.61 -11.94 1.69
N GLY A 70 -0.42 -12.15 0.86
CA GLY A 70 -1.60 -12.95 1.21
C GLY A 70 -1.44 -14.41 0.81
N GLU A 71 -2.53 -15.16 0.91
CA GLU A 71 -2.59 -16.55 0.48
C GLU A 71 -2.21 -16.69 -1.01
N LYS A 72 -1.47 -17.75 -1.34
CA LYS A 72 -1.05 -18.05 -2.72
C LYS A 72 -0.27 -16.91 -3.39
N ALA A 73 0.56 -16.18 -2.64
CA ALA A 73 1.46 -15.13 -3.13
C ALA A 73 2.36 -15.54 -4.32
N GLY A 74 2.69 -16.84 -4.46
CA GLY A 74 3.34 -17.44 -5.62
C GLY A 74 4.74 -16.89 -5.91
N SER A 75 5.09 -16.76 -7.19
CA SER A 75 6.43 -16.39 -7.67
C SER A 75 6.91 -15.00 -7.21
N LYS A 76 6.01 -14.11 -6.76
CA LYS A 76 6.41 -12.82 -6.18
C LYS A 76 7.02 -12.96 -4.79
N LEU A 77 6.57 -13.95 -4.00
CA LEU A 77 7.15 -14.26 -2.69
C LEU A 77 8.59 -14.75 -2.82
N GLU A 78 8.85 -15.63 -3.78
CA GLU A 78 10.19 -16.13 -4.06
C GLU A 78 11.13 -14.99 -4.49
N LYS A 79 10.64 -14.11 -5.37
CA LYS A 79 11.41 -12.95 -5.85
C LYS A 79 11.72 -11.96 -4.71
N ALA A 80 10.80 -11.73 -3.80
CA ALA A 80 11.02 -10.88 -2.62
C ALA A 80 12.12 -11.47 -1.72
N LYS A 81 12.09 -12.78 -1.46
CA LYS A 81 13.16 -13.46 -0.73
C LYS A 81 14.52 -13.31 -1.42
N SER A 82 14.58 -13.45 -2.74
CA SER A 82 15.84 -13.29 -3.51
C SER A 82 16.41 -11.87 -3.47
N PHE A 83 15.57 -10.85 -3.33
CA PHE A 83 15.99 -9.46 -3.22
C PHE A 83 16.09 -8.96 -1.78
N SER A 84 15.91 -9.85 -0.79
CA SER A 84 15.89 -9.50 0.64
C SER A 84 14.89 -8.38 0.96
N VAL A 85 13.76 -8.37 0.24
CA VAL A 85 12.62 -7.49 0.50
C VAL A 85 11.89 -8.03 1.72
N GLU A 86 11.47 -7.13 2.61
CA GLU A 86 10.74 -7.50 3.81
C GLU A 86 9.33 -7.98 3.44
N ILE A 87 8.86 -9.03 4.11
CA ILE A 87 7.57 -9.65 3.80
C ILE A 87 6.69 -9.50 5.02
N ILE A 88 5.54 -8.86 4.84
CA ILE A 88 4.55 -8.63 5.90
C ILE A 88 3.23 -9.31 5.55
N GLY A 89 2.55 -9.82 6.57
CA GLY A 89 1.22 -10.39 6.47
C GLY A 89 0.12 -9.32 6.48
N LEU A 90 -1.13 -9.78 6.36
CA LEU A 90 -2.30 -8.92 6.44
C LEU A 90 -2.46 -8.32 7.84
N ASP A 91 -2.28 -9.12 8.89
CA ASP A 91 -2.39 -8.67 10.27
C ASP A 91 -1.32 -7.64 10.62
N ASP A 92 -0.05 -7.91 10.29
CA ASP A 92 1.06 -6.94 10.47
C ASP A 92 0.76 -5.62 9.72
N PHE A 93 0.25 -5.70 8.49
CA PHE A 93 -0.12 -4.51 7.73
C PHE A 93 -1.19 -3.69 8.44
N PHE A 94 -2.19 -4.35 9.05
CA PHE A 94 -3.22 -3.66 9.82
C PHE A 94 -2.66 -3.08 11.13
N GLU A 95 -1.76 -3.77 11.82
CA GLU A 95 -1.10 -3.24 13.02
C GLU A 95 -0.29 -1.97 12.73
N GLU A 96 0.33 -1.86 11.57
CA GLU A 96 1.16 -0.70 11.19
C GLU A 96 0.37 0.49 10.60
N VAL A 97 -0.83 0.26 10.07
CA VAL A 97 -1.71 1.32 9.53
C VAL A 97 -2.88 1.70 10.45
N GLU A 98 -3.16 0.90 11.48
CA GLU A 98 -4.11 1.23 12.53
C GLU A 98 -3.40 1.96 13.69
N ILE A 99 -4.07 3.01 14.18
CA ILE A 99 -3.79 3.75 15.41
C ILE A 99 -4.30 2.94 16.61
#